data_AF-A0A942FU68-F1
#
_entry.id   AF-A0A942FU68-F1
#
_cell.length_a   1.000
_cell.length_b   1.000
_cell.length_c   1.000
_cell.angle_alpha   90.00
_cell.angle_beta   90.00
_cell.angle_gamma   90.00
#
_symmetry.space_group_name_H-M   'P 1'
#
loop_
_entity.id
_entity.type
_entity.pdbx_description
1 polymer ?
#
loop_
_entity_poly.entity_id
_entity_poly.type
_entity_poly.pdbx_seq_one_letter_code
_entity_poly.pdbx_strand_id
1 'polypeptide(L)'
;MSRQLNVHALGQVFTPAAVVERMLALRRRRGRSLDPAAGDGAFCARINGCEAIEIDPGVAPAGARVMDFFALPPAEKFDTIIGNPPYVRQQDIPPETLALLDSTLFDRRSNLYLYFIEKAVRHLRRGGELIFIVPREFTKLTAARKLNAFLHEEGDITDFIETGDMRIFGAHNPNCAIFRFERGRRERRLHDGRRFVLVDGQLMFLRGDYRVPLADLFDVRVGAVSGADEIFEHPEGNAEFVCSKTIDDGRTRRMIFGVPHPHLEAHKDKLLARRVRPFDESNWWQWGRLHHVSAAPRIYVNGKTRRPRPFFLHDCPNYDGSVLALFPRLPGMDLALAADLLNDQVDWAELGFICDGRFLFTQRTLQSCLLPPVFDKLAQLARAQASRWVA
;
A
#
# COMPACT_ATOMS: atom_id res chain seq x y z
N MET A 1 34.59 -16.52 14.21
CA MET A 1 33.46 -16.76 15.14
C MET A 1 32.20 -16.25 14.46
N SER A 2 31.21 -17.12 14.25
CA SER A 2 29.93 -16.72 13.66
C SER A 2 29.21 -15.78 14.64
N ARG A 3 29.03 -14.50 14.28
CA ARG A 3 28.25 -13.55 15.09
C ARG A 3 26.79 -14.03 15.10
N GLN A 4 26.22 -14.19 16.29
CA GLN A 4 24.83 -14.64 16.44
C GLN A 4 23.89 -13.45 16.22
N LEU A 5 23.12 -13.46 15.14
CA LEU A 5 22.20 -12.37 14.78
C LEU A 5 20.91 -12.44 15.61
N ASN A 6 20.49 -11.31 16.18
CA ASN A 6 19.20 -11.16 16.83
C ASN A 6 18.14 -10.65 15.83
N VAL A 7 17.77 -11.53 14.89
CA VAL A 7 16.81 -11.22 13.82
C VAL A 7 15.41 -10.88 14.39
N HIS A 8 15.00 -11.53 15.48
CA HIS A 8 13.64 -11.41 16.01
C HIS A 8 13.41 -10.13 16.83
N ALA A 9 14.36 -9.70 17.66
CA ALA A 9 14.17 -8.52 18.51
C ALA A 9 14.71 -7.23 17.89
N LEU A 10 15.78 -7.32 17.09
CA LEU A 10 16.49 -6.15 16.54
C LEU A 10 16.38 -6.04 15.02
N GLY A 11 15.76 -7.01 14.34
CA GLY A 11 15.64 -7.01 12.87
C GLY A 11 16.99 -7.03 12.16
N GLN A 12 18.03 -7.59 12.81
CA GLN A 12 19.40 -7.58 12.29
C GLN A 12 19.50 -8.40 11.00
N VAL A 13 19.71 -7.70 9.90
CA VAL A 13 19.92 -8.31 8.60
C VAL A 13 20.99 -7.55 7.83
N PHE A 14 22.10 -8.22 7.52
CA PHE A 14 23.19 -7.62 6.75
C PHE A 14 22.78 -7.39 5.30
N THR A 15 23.14 -6.22 4.78
CA THR A 15 22.83 -5.83 3.41
C THR A 15 23.85 -6.47 2.46
N PRO A 16 23.42 -7.26 1.46
CA PRO A 16 24.35 -7.88 0.51
C PRO A 16 25.17 -6.85 -0.26
N ALA A 17 26.42 -7.20 -0.59
CA ALA A 17 27.36 -6.28 -1.24
C ALA A 17 26.79 -5.64 -2.52
N ALA A 18 26.10 -6.41 -3.38
CA ALA A 18 25.48 -5.88 -4.59
C ALA A 18 24.41 -4.80 -4.32
N VAL A 19 23.70 -4.89 -3.21
CA VAL A 19 22.72 -3.87 -2.80
C VAL A 19 23.44 -2.64 -2.25
N VAL A 20 24.48 -2.84 -1.44
CA VAL A 20 25.35 -1.75 -0.95
C VAL A 20 25.92 -0.95 -2.12
N GLU A 21 26.49 -1.61 -3.13
CA GLU A 21 27.00 -0.96 -4.35
C GLU A 21 25.93 -0.10 -5.03
N ARG A 22 24.72 -0.66 -5.19
CA ARG A 22 23.63 0.03 -5.87
C ARG A 22 23.17 1.27 -5.11
N MET A 23 23.12 1.20 -3.78
CA MET A 23 22.79 2.35 -2.94
C MET A 23 23.89 3.41 -2.95
N LEU A 24 25.17 2.99 -2.88
CA LEU A 24 26.31 3.91 -2.97
C LEU A 24 26.36 4.64 -4.32
N ALA A 25 25.98 3.98 -5.41
CA ALA A 25 25.90 4.59 -6.74
C ALA A 25 24.84 5.72 -6.83
N LEU A 26 23.84 5.74 -5.94
CA LEU A 26 22.86 6.83 -5.86
C LEU A 26 23.38 8.04 -5.10
N ARG A 27 24.45 7.90 -4.29
CA ARG A 27 24.97 8.98 -3.45
C ARG A 27 25.55 10.11 -4.29
N ARG A 28 25.07 11.34 -4.05
CA ARG A 28 25.51 12.55 -4.76
C ARG A 28 26.14 13.58 -3.84
N ARG A 29 25.87 13.55 -2.54
CA ARG A 29 26.46 14.47 -1.56
C ARG A 29 27.73 13.87 -0.97
N ARG A 30 28.72 14.71 -0.66
CA ARG A 30 30.03 14.31 -0.13
C ARG A 30 30.33 14.81 1.28
N GLY A 31 29.38 15.52 1.89
CA GLY A 31 29.54 16.06 3.23
C GLY A 31 29.35 15.01 4.33
N ARG A 32 28.98 15.48 5.52
CA ARG A 32 28.82 14.66 6.72
C ARG A 32 27.81 13.56 6.46
N SER A 33 28.21 12.31 6.64
CA SER A 33 27.44 11.13 6.27
C SER A 33 27.15 10.27 7.50
N LEU A 34 25.96 9.66 7.56
CA LEU A 34 25.53 8.80 8.66
C LEU A 34 24.92 7.50 8.14
N ASP A 35 25.29 6.38 8.76
CA ASP A 35 24.51 5.15 8.78
C ASP A 35 23.85 4.97 10.17
N PRO A 36 22.52 5.12 10.28
CA PRO A 36 21.84 5.16 11.57
C PRO A 36 21.54 3.78 12.17
N ALA A 37 21.76 2.70 11.43
CA ALA A 37 21.55 1.32 11.85
C ALA A 37 22.63 0.44 11.20
N ALA A 38 23.88 0.71 11.59
CA ALA A 38 25.04 0.34 10.78
C ALA A 38 25.31 -1.17 10.70
N GLY A 39 24.82 -1.97 11.64
CA GLY A 39 25.10 -3.40 11.69
C GLY A 39 26.61 -3.65 11.73
N ASP A 40 27.15 -4.29 10.70
CA ASP A 40 28.59 -4.54 10.52
C ASP A 40 29.36 -3.38 9.85
N GLY A 41 28.69 -2.27 9.52
CA GLY A 41 29.29 -1.08 8.93
C GLY A 41 29.41 -1.13 7.41
N ALA A 42 28.63 -1.96 6.72
CA ALA A 42 28.71 -2.18 5.28
C ALA A 42 28.76 -0.89 4.43
N PHE A 43 28.01 0.16 4.81
CA PHE A 43 28.02 1.45 4.13
C PHE A 43 29.18 2.35 4.59
N CYS A 44 29.37 2.53 5.90
CA CYS A 44 30.40 3.42 6.42
C CYS A 44 31.83 2.96 6.13
N ALA A 45 32.08 1.66 5.97
CA ALA A 45 33.37 1.14 5.51
C ALA A 45 33.77 1.66 4.11
N ARG A 46 32.82 2.21 3.35
CA ARG A 46 32.98 2.61 1.96
C ARG A 46 32.75 4.10 1.72
N ILE A 47 32.41 4.84 2.77
CA ILE A 47 32.18 6.28 2.73
C ILE A 47 33.13 6.92 3.73
N ASN A 48 34.14 7.62 3.21
CA ASN A 48 35.11 8.32 4.06
C ASN A 48 34.40 9.32 4.99
N GLY A 49 34.70 9.25 6.30
CA GLY A 49 34.09 10.11 7.31
C GLY A 49 32.61 9.83 7.61
N CYS A 50 32.12 8.63 7.27
CA CYS A 50 30.77 8.19 7.64
C CYS A 50 30.71 7.84 9.13
N GLU A 51 29.78 8.47 9.84
CA GLU A 51 29.44 8.12 11.22
C GLU A 51 28.51 6.91 11.22
N ALA A 52 28.77 5.94 12.10
CA ALA A 52 27.94 4.76 12.29
C ALA A 52 27.27 4.82 13.66
N ILE A 53 25.95 4.57 13.70
CA ILE A 53 25.20 4.29 14.93
C ILE A 53 24.73 2.84 14.86
N GLU A 54 24.95 2.11 15.95
CA GLU A 54 24.47 0.74 16.11
C GLU A 54 24.02 0.54 17.56
N ILE A 55 22.86 -0.06 17.77
CA ILE A 55 22.32 -0.27 19.11
C ILE A 55 22.96 -1.47 19.80
N ASP A 56 23.36 -2.49 19.05
CA ASP A 56 23.99 -3.71 19.55
C ASP A 56 25.53 -3.64 19.49
N PRO A 57 26.23 -3.51 20.64
CA PRO A 57 27.70 -3.48 20.68
C PRO A 57 28.36 -4.74 20.12
N GLY A 58 27.65 -5.88 20.06
CA GLY A 58 28.17 -7.15 19.56
C GLY A 58 28.38 -7.17 18.04
N VAL A 59 27.69 -6.31 17.30
CA VAL A 59 27.82 -6.21 15.83
C VAL A 59 28.45 -4.89 15.37
N ALA A 60 28.37 -3.85 16.19
CA ALA A 60 28.86 -2.51 15.90
C ALA A 60 30.31 -2.50 15.34
N PRO A 61 30.58 -1.78 14.24
CA PRO A 61 31.93 -1.65 13.71
C PRO A 61 32.80 -0.79 14.63
N ALA A 62 34.12 -0.93 14.51
CA ALA A 62 35.05 -0.11 15.27
C ALA A 62 34.82 1.39 15.00
N GLY A 63 34.71 2.18 16.07
CA GLY A 63 34.44 3.62 15.99
C GLY A 63 32.95 3.99 15.85
N ALA A 64 32.02 3.03 15.81
CA ALA A 64 30.60 3.32 15.88
C ALA A 64 30.18 3.88 17.24
N ARG A 65 29.16 4.74 17.22
CA ARG A 65 28.44 5.19 18.41
C ARG A 65 27.45 4.10 18.81
N VAL A 66 27.74 3.39 19.91
CA VAL A 66 26.83 2.38 20.45
C VAL A 66 25.69 3.08 21.20
N MET A 67 24.56 3.30 20.51
CA MET A 67 23.38 3.96 21.06
C MET A 67 22.15 3.68 20.21
N ASP A 68 20.96 3.93 20.78
CA ASP A 68 19.72 3.98 19.99
C ASP A 68 19.73 5.22 19.09
N PHE A 69 19.53 5.05 17.78
CA PHE A 69 19.42 6.16 16.83
C PHE A 69 18.40 7.19 17.30
N PHE A 70 17.27 6.78 17.87
CA PHE A 70 16.22 7.69 18.33
C PHE A 70 16.68 8.64 19.45
N ALA A 71 17.73 8.29 20.19
CA ALA A 71 18.38 9.18 21.16
C ALA A 71 19.31 10.24 20.53
N LEU A 72 19.58 10.19 19.22
CA LEU A 72 20.43 11.18 18.55
C LEU A 72 19.81 12.59 18.65
N PRO A 73 20.54 13.60 19.18
CA PRO A 73 20.01 14.95 19.39
C PRO A 73 19.59 15.64 18.09
N PRO A 74 18.44 16.33 18.05
CA PRO A 74 17.93 16.99 16.82
C PRO A 74 18.88 18.00 16.17
N ALA A 75 19.84 18.56 16.93
CA ALA A 75 20.86 19.49 16.45
C ALA A 75 21.88 18.83 15.50
N GLU A 76 22.05 17.51 15.56
CA GLU A 76 22.93 16.76 14.67
C GLU A 76 22.34 16.75 13.25
N LYS A 77 23.04 17.33 12.27
CA LYS A 77 22.60 17.38 10.87
C LYS A 77 23.62 16.77 9.92
N PHE A 78 23.11 16.13 8.87
CA PHE A 78 23.89 15.38 7.88
C PHE A 78 23.55 15.80 6.45
N ASP A 79 24.53 15.63 5.56
CA ASP A 79 24.40 15.86 4.12
C ASP A 79 23.96 14.57 3.39
N THR A 80 24.35 13.40 3.93
CA THR A 80 23.89 12.08 3.47
C THR A 80 23.50 11.24 4.68
N ILE A 81 22.34 10.60 4.64
CA ILE A 81 22.00 9.48 5.52
C ILE A 81 21.73 8.28 4.63
N ILE A 82 22.40 7.15 4.87
CA ILE A 82 22.33 5.95 4.03
C ILE A 82 22.34 4.71 4.91
N GLY A 83 21.51 3.72 4.61
CA GLY A 83 21.48 2.50 5.42
C GLY A 83 20.29 1.59 5.16
N ASN A 84 20.26 0.47 5.88
CA ASN A 84 19.14 -0.47 5.91
C ASN A 84 18.52 -0.46 7.31
N PRO A 85 17.43 0.31 7.54
CA PRO A 85 16.81 0.36 8.87
C PRO A 85 16.17 -0.99 9.25
N PRO A 86 15.99 -1.28 10.55
CA PRO A 86 15.42 -2.54 11.03
C PRO A 86 13.92 -2.66 10.74
N TYR A 87 13.46 -3.85 10.33
CA TYR A 87 12.06 -4.12 9.95
C TYR A 87 11.25 -4.76 11.09
N VAL A 88 11.12 -4.03 12.21
CA VAL A 88 10.48 -4.53 13.44
C VAL A 88 9.02 -4.03 13.54
N ARG A 89 8.06 -4.92 13.78
CA ARG A 89 6.65 -4.53 13.97
C ARG A 89 6.48 -3.81 15.31
N GLN A 90 5.53 -2.88 15.42
CA GLN A 90 5.32 -2.08 16.62
C GLN A 90 5.37 -2.87 17.94
N GLN A 91 4.66 -4.01 18.01
CA GLN A 91 4.57 -4.82 19.23
C GLN A 91 5.88 -5.52 19.62
N ASP A 92 6.82 -5.61 18.69
CA ASP A 92 8.12 -6.25 18.85
C ASP A 92 9.24 -5.20 19.11
N ILE A 93 8.93 -3.90 19.09
CA ILE A 93 9.90 -2.82 19.37
C ILE A 93 10.24 -2.84 20.87
N PRO A 94 11.53 -2.78 21.25
CA PRO A 94 11.92 -2.73 22.67
C PRO A 94 11.30 -1.52 23.41
N PRO A 95 10.86 -1.69 24.68
CA PRO A 95 10.23 -0.62 25.46
C PRO A 95 11.06 0.66 25.57
N GLU A 96 12.38 0.54 25.68
CA GLU A 96 13.34 1.64 25.72
C GLU A 96 13.34 2.45 24.43
N THR A 97 13.31 1.79 23.27
CA THR A 97 13.18 2.45 21.97
C THR A 97 11.80 3.08 21.81
N LEU A 98 10.73 2.38 22.22
CA LEU A 98 9.36 2.92 22.20
C LEU A 98 9.23 4.23 22.98
N ALA A 99 9.93 4.35 24.13
CA ALA A 99 9.94 5.57 24.94
C ALA A 99 10.63 6.76 24.25
N LEU A 100 11.49 6.50 23.26
CA LEU A 100 12.20 7.52 22.48
C LEU A 100 11.47 7.92 21.19
N LEU A 101 10.40 7.19 20.80
CA LEU A 101 9.63 7.51 19.61
C LEU A 101 8.71 8.71 19.84
N ASP A 102 9.14 9.89 19.41
CA ASP A 102 8.37 11.13 19.45
C ASP A 102 7.83 11.49 18.06
N SER A 103 6.84 10.74 17.58
CA SER A 103 6.19 10.98 16.28
C SER A 103 4.69 11.03 16.38
N THR A 104 4.09 12.03 15.73
CA THR A 104 2.64 12.20 15.55
C THR A 104 2.15 11.68 14.19
N LEU A 105 3.06 11.18 13.35
CA LEU A 105 2.76 10.68 12.00
C LEU A 105 2.20 9.25 12.01
N PHE A 106 2.43 8.51 13.08
CA PHE A 106 2.22 7.08 13.13
C PHE A 106 1.21 6.66 14.20
N ASP A 107 0.59 5.49 14.02
CA ASP A 107 -0.19 4.81 15.05
C ASP A 107 0.51 3.52 15.50
N ARG A 108 -0.07 2.82 16.48
CA ARG A 108 0.47 1.59 17.08
C ARG A 108 0.55 0.38 16.13
N ARG A 109 0.34 0.54 14.82
CA ARG A 109 0.45 -0.52 13.80
C ARG A 109 1.65 -0.32 12.86
N SER A 110 2.49 0.68 13.14
CA SER A 110 3.60 1.07 12.28
C SER A 110 4.82 0.15 12.45
N ASN A 111 5.64 0.04 11.41
CA ASN A 111 6.91 -0.68 11.50
C ASN A 111 8.03 0.32 11.83
N LEU A 112 9.04 -0.13 12.57
CA LEU A 112 10.15 0.69 13.05
C LEU A 112 10.88 1.43 11.91
N TYR A 113 11.01 0.82 10.72
CA TYR A 113 11.66 1.50 9.59
C TYR A 113 10.97 2.80 9.17
N LEU A 114 9.66 2.96 9.41
CA LEU A 114 8.92 4.19 9.10
C LEU A 114 9.38 5.34 10.01
N TYR A 115 9.63 5.05 11.29
CA TYR A 115 10.18 6.00 12.24
C TYR A 115 11.63 6.38 11.89
N PHE A 116 12.42 5.42 11.40
CA PHE A 116 13.76 5.68 10.87
C PHE A 116 13.73 6.65 9.68
N ILE A 117 12.80 6.47 8.73
CA ILE A 117 12.65 7.39 7.58
C ILE A 117 12.34 8.80 8.08
N GLU A 118 11.35 8.96 8.95
CA GLU A 118 10.98 10.28 9.47
C GLU A 118 12.18 10.94 10.17
N LYS A 119 12.79 10.24 11.12
CA LYS A 119 13.88 10.79 11.91
C LYS A 119 15.08 11.13 11.04
N ALA A 120 15.46 10.26 10.09
CA ALA A 120 16.51 10.54 9.13
C ALA A 120 16.24 11.83 8.34
N VAL A 121 15.04 12.00 7.78
CA VAL A 121 14.67 13.23 7.05
C VAL A 121 14.78 14.47 7.94
N ARG A 122 14.36 14.39 9.21
CA ARG A 122 14.52 15.49 10.18
C ARG A 122 15.98 15.83 10.47
N HIS A 123 16.89 14.86 10.41
CA HIS A 123 18.34 15.04 10.56
C HIS A 123 19.07 15.46 9.28
N LEU A 124 18.40 15.50 8.12
CA LEU A 124 19.03 16.05 6.91
C LEU A 124 19.14 17.58 6.98
N ARG A 125 20.25 18.12 6.49
CA ARG A 125 20.29 19.53 6.07
C ARG A 125 19.39 19.76 4.86
N ARG A 126 18.99 21.00 4.60
CA ARG A 126 18.36 21.35 3.32
C ARG A 126 19.34 21.05 2.18
N GLY A 127 18.89 20.36 1.15
CA GLY A 127 19.72 19.82 0.06
C GLY A 127 20.43 18.50 0.38
N GLY A 128 20.35 18.02 1.63
CA GLY A 128 20.84 16.70 2.03
C GLY A 128 19.99 15.57 1.46
N GLU A 129 20.54 14.36 1.45
CA GLU A 129 19.91 13.18 0.86
C GLU A 129 19.78 12.01 1.82
N LEU A 130 18.66 11.28 1.70
CA LEU A 130 18.41 10.01 2.36
C LEU A 130 18.42 8.90 1.32
N ILE A 131 19.19 7.82 1.54
CA ILE A 131 19.26 6.65 0.66
C ILE A 131 19.00 5.40 1.48
N PHE A 132 17.79 4.87 1.43
CA PHE A 132 17.39 3.70 2.21
C PHE A 132 16.89 2.56 1.32
N ILE A 133 17.04 1.34 1.84
CA ILE A 133 16.32 0.16 1.37
C ILE A 133 15.27 -0.25 2.42
N VAL A 134 14.00 -0.30 2.01
CA VAL A 134 12.84 -0.59 2.89
C VAL A 134 11.76 -1.36 2.12
N PRO A 135 10.79 -2.02 2.79
CA PRO A 135 9.64 -2.62 2.13
C PRO A 135 8.89 -1.60 1.25
N ARG A 136 8.68 -1.90 -0.04
CA ARG A 136 8.13 -0.96 -1.03
C ARG A 136 6.74 -0.45 -0.68
N GLU A 137 6.01 -1.22 0.12
CA GLU A 137 4.63 -0.98 0.49
C GLU A 137 4.46 0.34 1.25
N PHE A 138 5.51 0.91 1.86
CA PHE A 138 5.42 2.20 2.56
C PHE A 138 4.79 3.30 1.70
N THR A 139 5.00 3.25 0.38
CA THR A 139 4.40 4.18 -0.59
C THR A 139 2.87 4.14 -0.63
N LYS A 140 2.25 3.04 -0.20
CA LYS A 140 0.79 2.82 -0.25
C LYS A 140 0.17 2.39 1.08
N LEU A 141 0.97 2.11 2.11
CA LEU A 141 0.50 1.66 3.43
C LEU A 141 -0.38 2.71 4.09
N THR A 142 -1.50 2.25 4.67
CA THR A 142 -2.41 3.13 5.42
C THR A 142 -1.71 3.81 6.60
N ALA A 143 -0.85 3.07 7.31
CA ALA A 143 -0.07 3.59 8.44
C ALA A 143 0.97 4.65 8.01
N ALA A 144 1.39 4.65 6.74
CA ALA A 144 2.41 5.56 6.21
C ALA A 144 1.84 6.83 5.57
N ARG A 145 0.51 7.05 5.57
CA ARG A 145 -0.12 8.20 4.88
C ARG A 145 0.44 9.55 5.30
N LYS A 146 0.56 9.78 6.61
CA LYS A 146 1.11 11.03 7.14
C LYS A 146 2.61 11.15 6.86
N LEU A 147 3.36 10.05 6.90
CA LEU A 147 4.77 10.03 6.48
C LEU A 147 4.93 10.40 5.01
N ASN A 148 4.10 9.84 4.12
CA ASN A 148 4.16 10.11 2.69
C ASN A 148 3.82 11.58 2.40
N ALA A 149 2.83 12.13 3.09
CA ALA A 149 2.53 13.56 3.03
C ALA A 149 3.72 14.41 3.52
N PHE A 150 4.32 14.04 4.66
CA PHE A 150 5.52 14.69 5.21
C PHE A 150 6.72 14.61 4.24
N LEU A 151 6.99 13.46 3.63
CA LEU A 151 8.07 13.32 2.64
C LEU A 151 7.84 14.24 1.44
N HIS A 152 6.63 14.21 0.88
CA HIS A 152 6.28 15.08 -0.24
C HIS A 152 6.36 16.56 0.13
N GLU A 153 5.98 16.91 1.36
CA GLU A 153 6.13 18.25 1.90
C GLU A 153 7.60 18.62 2.15
N GLU A 154 8.48 17.70 2.55
CA GLU A 154 9.87 18.00 2.90
C GLU A 154 10.83 17.95 1.72
N GLY A 155 10.53 17.20 0.66
CA GLY A 155 11.44 17.06 -0.48
C GLY A 155 10.86 16.26 -1.65
N ASP A 156 11.75 15.72 -2.47
CA ASP A 156 11.41 14.82 -3.57
C ASP A 156 12.11 13.48 -3.40
N ILE A 157 11.40 12.38 -3.69
CA ILE A 157 12.06 11.12 -4.04
C ILE A 157 12.58 11.28 -5.47
N THR A 158 13.89 11.16 -5.65
CA THR A 158 14.56 11.36 -6.95
C THR A 158 14.84 10.05 -7.68
N ASP A 159 14.92 8.95 -6.93
CA ASP A 159 15.19 7.62 -7.45
C ASP A 159 14.38 6.62 -6.62
N PHE A 160 13.69 5.70 -7.29
CA PHE A 160 12.92 4.64 -6.65
C PHE A 160 13.08 3.35 -7.45
N ILE A 161 13.78 2.39 -6.86
CA ILE A 161 14.26 1.19 -7.52
C ILE A 161 13.71 -0.02 -6.75
N GLU A 162 12.78 -0.74 -7.36
CA GLU A 162 12.28 -1.99 -6.80
C GLU A 162 13.35 -3.08 -6.95
N THR A 163 13.59 -3.84 -5.88
CA THR A 163 14.57 -4.92 -5.90
C THR A 163 14.00 -6.23 -6.45
N GLY A 164 12.70 -6.29 -6.71
CA GLY A 164 11.98 -7.49 -7.16
C GLY A 164 12.10 -8.66 -6.17
N ASP A 165 11.92 -9.88 -6.67
CA ASP A 165 12.08 -11.17 -5.95
C ASP A 165 13.54 -11.47 -5.54
N MET A 166 14.44 -10.48 -5.56
CA MET A 166 15.76 -10.70 -4.99
C MET A 166 15.57 -11.17 -3.55
N ARG A 167 15.97 -12.41 -3.30
CA ARG A 167 16.07 -13.01 -1.96
C ARG A 167 17.24 -12.35 -1.23
N ILE A 168 17.14 -11.04 -1.00
CA ILE A 168 18.16 -10.24 -0.34
C ILE A 168 18.41 -10.80 1.07
N PHE A 169 17.37 -11.37 1.72
CA PHE A 169 17.40 -11.70 3.15
C PHE A 169 16.85 -13.10 3.54
N GLY A 170 16.81 -14.07 2.61
CA GLY A 170 16.41 -15.46 2.92
C GLY A 170 14.93 -15.81 2.72
N ALA A 171 14.39 -16.76 3.50
CA ALA A 171 13.11 -17.46 3.22
C ALA A 171 11.83 -16.62 3.42
N HIS A 172 11.89 -15.50 4.13
CA HIS A 172 10.76 -14.59 4.37
C HIS A 172 11.20 -13.16 4.09
N ASN A 173 11.01 -12.70 2.86
CA ASN A 173 11.52 -11.39 2.46
C ASN A 173 10.42 -10.47 1.92
N PRO A 174 10.17 -9.29 2.51
CA PRO A 174 9.30 -8.30 1.89
C PRO A 174 9.94 -7.82 0.57
N ASN A 175 9.09 -7.46 -0.41
CA ASN A 175 9.56 -6.83 -1.63
C ASN A 175 10.09 -5.43 -1.30
N CYS A 176 11.41 -5.26 -1.26
CA CYS A 176 12.02 -3.98 -0.93
C CYS A 176 12.12 -3.03 -2.14
N ALA A 177 12.27 -1.75 -1.83
CA ALA A 177 12.69 -0.73 -2.76
C ALA A 177 13.87 0.05 -2.15
N ILE A 178 14.85 0.36 -3.00
CA ILE A 178 15.88 1.34 -2.73
C ILE A 178 15.33 2.69 -3.19
N PHE A 179 15.33 3.70 -2.33
CA PHE A 179 14.94 5.05 -2.72
C PHE A 179 16.01 6.08 -2.32
N ARG A 180 16.16 7.11 -3.14
CA ARG A 180 16.88 8.34 -2.81
C ARG A 180 15.88 9.47 -2.65
N PHE A 181 15.95 10.16 -1.52
CA PHE A 181 15.17 11.35 -1.22
C PHE A 181 16.10 12.56 -1.05
N GLU A 182 15.70 13.72 -1.56
CA GLU A 182 16.44 14.97 -1.42
C GLU A 182 15.60 16.03 -0.73
N ARG A 183 16.06 16.49 0.44
CA ARG A 183 15.34 17.45 1.27
C ARG A 183 15.35 18.85 0.66
N GLY A 184 14.18 19.46 0.56
CA GLY A 184 13.97 20.80 0.02
C GLY A 184 13.81 20.86 -1.50
N ARG A 185 13.99 19.74 -2.21
CA ARG A 185 13.72 19.64 -3.66
C ARG A 185 12.21 19.64 -3.93
N ARG A 186 11.81 20.28 -5.03
CA ARG A 186 10.39 20.53 -5.41
C ARG A 186 10.13 20.38 -6.92
N GLU A 187 11.00 19.67 -7.62
CA GLU A 187 10.84 19.43 -9.06
C GLU A 187 9.73 18.42 -9.35
N ARG A 188 9.33 17.60 -8.35
CA ARG A 188 8.30 16.56 -8.47
C ARG A 188 8.59 15.58 -9.61
N ARG A 189 9.88 15.32 -9.84
CA ARG A 189 10.39 14.44 -10.90
C ARG A 189 11.57 13.62 -10.40
N LEU A 190 11.53 12.34 -10.73
CA LEU A 190 12.63 11.40 -10.58
C LEU A 190 13.61 11.60 -11.74
N HIS A 191 14.86 11.15 -11.54
CA HIS A 191 15.90 11.25 -12.57
C HIS A 191 15.60 10.42 -13.82
N ASP A 192 14.80 9.37 -13.70
CA ASP A 192 14.38 8.54 -14.84
C ASP A 192 13.16 9.10 -15.59
N GLY A 193 12.72 10.32 -15.25
CA GLY A 193 11.62 11.04 -15.90
C GLY A 193 10.24 10.80 -15.30
N ARG A 194 10.08 9.84 -14.37
CA ARG A 194 8.81 9.65 -13.66
C ARG A 194 8.44 10.88 -12.84
N ARG A 195 7.16 11.24 -12.82
CA ARG A 195 6.57 12.26 -11.95
C ARG A 195 6.41 11.69 -10.55
N PHE A 196 6.77 12.48 -9.55
CA PHE A 196 6.56 12.17 -8.13
C PHE A 196 5.25 12.80 -7.67
N VAL A 197 4.25 11.96 -7.37
CA VAL A 197 2.88 12.41 -7.10
C VAL A 197 2.43 11.86 -5.76
N LEU A 198 1.74 12.69 -4.97
CA LEU A 198 1.05 12.29 -3.74
C LEU A 198 -0.46 12.34 -3.97
N VAL A 199 -1.16 11.24 -3.71
CA VAL A 199 -2.63 11.16 -3.78
C VAL A 199 -3.16 10.43 -2.54
N ASP A 200 -3.99 11.10 -1.74
CA ASP A 200 -4.57 10.56 -0.50
C ASP A 200 -3.57 9.90 0.48
N GLY A 201 -2.33 10.40 0.53
CA GLY A 201 -1.27 9.81 1.36
C GLY A 201 -0.53 8.63 0.70
N GLN A 202 -0.76 8.36 -0.59
CA GLN A 202 -0.01 7.39 -1.39
C GLN A 202 0.98 8.11 -2.31
N LEU A 203 2.22 7.62 -2.35
CA LEU A 203 3.23 8.08 -3.29
C LEU A 203 3.17 7.24 -4.57
N MET A 204 3.17 7.94 -5.71
CA MET A 204 3.14 7.33 -7.04
C MET A 204 4.29 7.87 -7.89
N PHE A 205 4.81 7.02 -8.77
CA PHE A 205 5.93 7.31 -9.66
C PHE A 205 5.51 7.07 -11.11
N LEU A 206 5.00 8.11 -11.77
CA LEU A 206 4.21 7.98 -13.00
C LEU A 206 4.95 8.54 -14.23
N ARG A 207 5.05 7.78 -15.31
CA ARG A 207 5.43 8.27 -16.66
C ARG A 207 4.20 8.77 -17.42
N GLY A 208 3.11 8.01 -17.40
CA GLY A 208 1.87 8.37 -18.07
C GLY A 208 1.24 9.64 -17.50
N ASP A 209 0.41 10.32 -18.31
CA ASP A 209 -0.42 11.42 -17.84
C ASP A 209 -1.67 10.89 -17.15
N TYR A 210 -1.65 10.87 -15.82
CA TYR A 210 -2.81 10.63 -14.96
C TYR A 210 -3.11 11.90 -14.19
N ARG A 211 -4.35 12.36 -14.26
CA ARG A 211 -4.77 13.62 -13.65
C ARG A 211 -6.23 13.66 -13.21
N VAL A 212 -7.03 12.66 -13.57
CA VAL A 212 -8.45 12.60 -13.24
C VAL A 212 -8.62 11.71 -12.01
N PRO A 213 -8.97 12.23 -10.82
CA PRO A 213 -9.22 11.37 -9.67
C PRO A 213 -10.38 10.42 -9.95
N LEU A 214 -10.18 9.12 -9.73
CA LEU A 214 -11.27 8.14 -9.86
C LEU A 214 -12.43 8.51 -8.93
N ALA A 215 -12.12 9.06 -7.76
CA ALA A 215 -13.10 9.51 -6.78
C ALA A 215 -14.03 10.64 -7.25
N ASP A 216 -13.64 11.41 -8.26
CA ASP A 216 -14.51 12.44 -8.84
C ASP A 216 -15.58 11.84 -9.76
N LEU A 217 -15.35 10.61 -10.23
CA LEU A 217 -16.21 9.91 -11.18
C LEU A 217 -17.00 8.78 -10.52
N PHE A 218 -16.42 8.08 -9.53
CA PHE A 218 -17.01 6.90 -8.94
C PHE A 218 -16.88 6.85 -7.42
N ASP A 219 -17.91 6.29 -6.79
CA ASP A 219 -17.87 5.75 -5.43
C ASP A 219 -17.59 4.25 -5.49
N VAL A 220 -16.47 3.81 -4.89
CA VAL A 220 -16.09 2.40 -4.80
C VAL A 220 -16.66 1.80 -3.52
N ARG A 221 -17.37 0.69 -3.64
CA ARG A 221 -17.98 -0.04 -2.52
C ARG A 221 -17.51 -1.49 -2.51
N VAL A 222 -17.32 -2.02 -1.30
CA VAL A 222 -16.98 -3.43 -1.06
C VAL A 222 -18.23 -4.30 -1.05
N GLY A 223 -18.10 -5.56 -1.46
CA GLY A 223 -19.20 -6.53 -1.42
C GLY A 223 -19.45 -7.14 -0.04
N ALA A 224 -20.50 -7.96 0.03
CA ALA A 224 -20.99 -8.56 1.26
C ALA A 224 -20.10 -9.74 1.65
N VAL A 225 -19.79 -9.87 2.94
CA VAL A 225 -18.90 -10.94 3.43
C VAL A 225 -19.70 -11.87 4.31
N SER A 226 -19.91 -13.10 3.84
CA SER A 226 -20.53 -14.14 4.65
C SER A 226 -19.51 -14.72 5.63
N GLY A 227 -18.25 -14.92 5.21
CA GLY A 227 -17.23 -15.62 5.98
C GLY A 227 -17.37 -17.15 5.99
N ALA A 228 -18.29 -17.69 5.19
CA ALA A 228 -18.53 -19.12 4.99
C ALA A 228 -19.36 -19.31 3.70
N ASP A 229 -18.85 -18.81 2.57
CA ASP A 229 -19.64 -18.68 1.35
C ASP A 229 -20.20 -20.02 0.86
N GLU A 230 -19.47 -21.10 1.06
CA GLU A 230 -19.87 -22.47 0.73
C GLU A 230 -21.05 -23.00 1.55
N ILE A 231 -21.32 -22.44 2.73
CA ILE A 231 -22.48 -22.78 3.58
C ILE A 231 -23.71 -21.95 3.18
N PHE A 232 -23.50 -20.72 2.70
CA PHE A 232 -24.60 -19.84 2.33
C PHE A 232 -25.08 -20.04 0.89
N GLU A 233 -24.26 -20.62 0.00
CA GLU A 233 -24.68 -20.97 -1.35
C GLU A 233 -25.62 -22.17 -1.33
N HIS A 234 -26.86 -21.98 -1.81
CA HIS A 234 -27.89 -23.01 -1.75
C HIS A 234 -28.90 -22.84 -2.90
N PRO A 235 -29.40 -23.93 -3.52
CA PRO A 235 -30.41 -23.84 -4.60
C PRO A 235 -31.71 -23.12 -4.18
N GLU A 236 -32.09 -23.21 -2.92
CA GLU A 236 -33.25 -22.51 -2.33
C GLU A 236 -32.91 -21.13 -1.74
N GLY A 237 -31.72 -20.59 -2.04
CA GLY A 237 -31.33 -19.26 -1.58
C GLY A 237 -32.28 -18.17 -2.07
N ASN A 238 -32.48 -17.15 -1.22
CA ASN A 238 -33.43 -16.06 -1.44
C ASN A 238 -32.84 -14.84 -2.19
N ALA A 239 -31.54 -14.83 -2.48
CA ALA A 239 -30.88 -13.72 -3.17
C ALA A 239 -29.78 -14.20 -4.11
N GLU A 240 -29.65 -13.55 -5.26
CA GLU A 240 -28.55 -13.74 -6.21
C GLU A 240 -27.42 -12.76 -5.91
N PHE A 241 -26.16 -13.19 -6.09
CA PHE A 241 -24.96 -12.39 -5.88
C PHE A 241 -23.98 -12.52 -7.06
N VAL A 242 -23.50 -11.38 -7.55
CA VAL A 242 -22.29 -11.31 -8.38
C VAL A 242 -21.09 -11.80 -7.56
N CYS A 243 -20.28 -12.67 -8.14
CA CYS A 243 -19.12 -13.27 -7.52
C CYS A 243 -17.90 -13.21 -8.44
N SER A 244 -16.74 -13.66 -7.96
CA SER A 244 -15.49 -13.67 -8.75
C SER A 244 -15.58 -14.38 -10.11
N LYS A 245 -16.49 -15.35 -10.27
CA LYS A 245 -16.69 -16.09 -11.52
C LYS A 245 -17.75 -15.47 -12.44
N THR A 246 -18.52 -14.49 -11.99
CA THR A 246 -19.63 -13.93 -12.78
C THR A 246 -19.18 -13.24 -14.06
N ILE A 247 -17.98 -12.64 -14.07
CA ILE A 247 -17.34 -12.14 -15.30
C ILE A 247 -17.03 -13.26 -16.32
N ASP A 248 -17.00 -14.49 -15.83
CA ASP A 248 -16.86 -15.80 -16.49
C ASP A 248 -17.85 -16.09 -17.60
N ASP A 249 -19.07 -16.26 -17.08
CA ASP A 249 -20.17 -16.97 -17.69
C ASP A 249 -21.51 -16.22 -17.46
N GLY A 250 -21.45 -15.04 -16.83
CA GLY A 250 -22.60 -14.24 -16.44
C GLY A 250 -23.42 -14.84 -15.30
N ARG A 251 -22.98 -15.94 -14.68
CA ARG A 251 -23.76 -16.61 -13.63
C ARG A 251 -23.50 -15.98 -12.27
N THR A 252 -24.57 -15.82 -11.52
CA THR A 252 -24.56 -15.38 -10.12
C THR A 252 -24.57 -16.60 -9.20
N ARG A 253 -24.26 -16.38 -7.92
CA ARG A 253 -24.43 -17.38 -6.87
C ARG A 253 -25.75 -17.12 -6.15
N ARG A 254 -26.55 -18.16 -6.03
CA ARG A 254 -27.78 -18.14 -5.24
C ARG A 254 -27.44 -18.41 -3.79
N MET A 255 -27.73 -17.43 -2.94
CA MET A 255 -27.31 -17.42 -1.55
C MET A 255 -28.51 -17.29 -0.61
N ILE A 256 -28.41 -17.92 0.56
CA ILE A 256 -29.24 -17.62 1.72
C ILE A 256 -28.70 -16.32 2.34
N PHE A 257 -29.54 -15.29 2.41
CA PHE A 257 -29.14 -13.95 2.80
C PHE A 257 -30.14 -13.33 3.78
N GLY A 258 -29.65 -13.03 4.98
CA GLY A 258 -30.39 -12.28 6.00
C GLY A 258 -31.54 -13.03 6.68
N VAL A 259 -31.72 -14.31 6.37
CA VAL A 259 -32.83 -15.15 6.88
C VAL A 259 -32.30 -16.43 7.52
N PRO A 260 -32.91 -16.92 8.62
CA PRO A 260 -32.68 -18.28 9.09
C PRO A 260 -33.11 -19.28 8.01
N HIS A 261 -32.44 -20.42 7.94
CA HIS A 261 -32.77 -21.46 6.97
C HIS A 261 -32.36 -22.83 7.54
N PRO A 262 -33.16 -23.91 7.38
CA PRO A 262 -32.85 -25.23 7.94
C PRO A 262 -31.46 -25.75 7.58
N HIS A 263 -31.00 -25.52 6.34
CA HIS A 263 -29.64 -25.84 5.91
C HIS A 263 -28.54 -25.19 6.79
N LEU A 264 -28.73 -23.93 7.21
CA LEU A 264 -27.75 -23.23 8.03
C LEU A 264 -27.68 -23.79 9.45
N GLU A 265 -28.79 -24.29 9.99
CA GLU A 265 -28.85 -24.88 11.35
C GLU A 265 -27.87 -26.06 11.49
N ALA A 266 -27.75 -26.89 10.45
CA ALA A 266 -26.79 -27.99 10.38
C ALA A 266 -25.31 -27.53 10.44
N HIS A 267 -25.06 -26.24 10.29
CA HIS A 267 -23.72 -25.63 10.27
C HIS A 267 -23.55 -24.55 11.35
N LYS A 268 -24.48 -24.44 12.30
CA LYS A 268 -24.51 -23.37 13.31
C LYS A 268 -23.21 -23.19 14.07
N ASP A 269 -22.57 -24.26 14.53
CA ASP A 269 -21.28 -24.18 15.25
C ASP A 269 -20.18 -23.52 14.42
N LYS A 270 -20.11 -23.85 13.12
CA LYS A 270 -19.15 -23.23 12.19
C LYS A 270 -19.49 -21.76 11.96
N LEU A 271 -20.77 -21.43 11.84
CA LEU A 271 -21.24 -20.08 11.60
C LEU A 271 -21.02 -19.17 12.81
N LEU A 272 -21.17 -19.68 14.03
CA LEU A 272 -20.82 -18.98 15.27
C LEU A 272 -19.31 -18.71 15.38
N ALA A 273 -18.46 -19.62 14.91
CA ALA A 273 -17.02 -19.49 14.99
C ALA A 273 -16.39 -18.49 13.99
N ARG A 274 -17.19 -17.89 13.09
CA ARG A 274 -16.69 -16.94 12.08
C ARG A 274 -16.13 -15.68 12.75
N ARG A 275 -15.01 -15.16 12.21
CA ARG A 275 -14.29 -14.00 12.76
C ARG A 275 -14.51 -12.69 12.01
N VAL A 276 -15.54 -12.62 11.17
CA VAL A 276 -15.86 -11.41 10.38
C VAL A 276 -16.44 -10.31 11.28
N ARG A 277 -17.24 -10.70 12.27
CA ARG A 277 -17.76 -9.90 13.39
C ARG A 277 -18.13 -10.85 14.54
N PRO A 278 -18.48 -10.36 15.74
CA PRO A 278 -19.03 -11.22 16.79
C PRO A 278 -20.35 -11.88 16.34
N PHE A 279 -20.51 -13.17 16.64
CA PHE A 279 -21.74 -13.92 16.42
C PHE A 279 -22.23 -14.60 17.70
N ASP A 280 -23.53 -14.71 17.84
CA ASP A 280 -24.23 -15.35 18.95
C ASP A 280 -25.54 -15.98 18.48
N GLU A 281 -26.30 -16.53 19.43
CA GLU A 281 -27.59 -17.18 19.20
C GLU A 281 -28.62 -16.32 18.45
N SER A 282 -28.50 -14.99 18.51
CA SER A 282 -29.44 -14.05 17.87
C SER A 282 -29.08 -13.67 16.43
N ASN A 283 -27.88 -14.02 15.95
CA ASN A 283 -27.40 -13.51 14.66
C ASN A 283 -26.49 -14.46 13.87
N TRP A 284 -26.27 -15.69 14.33
CA TRP A 284 -25.35 -16.65 13.71
C TRP A 284 -25.69 -17.01 12.25
N TRP A 285 -26.94 -16.86 11.81
CA TRP A 285 -27.35 -17.08 10.41
C TRP A 285 -27.10 -15.85 9.51
N GLN A 286 -26.76 -14.70 10.09
CA GLN A 286 -26.55 -13.48 9.31
C GLN A 286 -25.16 -13.47 8.67
N TRP A 287 -25.03 -12.66 7.64
CA TRP A 287 -23.72 -12.36 7.03
C TRP A 287 -22.93 -11.43 7.94
N GLY A 288 -21.59 -11.53 7.89
CA GLY A 288 -20.71 -10.74 8.73
C GLY A 288 -20.64 -9.27 8.34
N ARG A 289 -20.72 -8.97 7.04
CA ARG A 289 -20.79 -7.59 6.53
C ARG A 289 -21.75 -7.53 5.34
N LEU A 290 -22.60 -6.51 5.34
CA LEU A 290 -23.46 -6.22 4.19
C LEU A 290 -22.72 -5.38 3.14
N HIS A 291 -23.15 -5.51 1.88
CA HIS A 291 -22.69 -4.63 0.80
C HIS A 291 -23.52 -3.34 0.79
N HIS A 292 -23.15 -2.39 -0.08
CA HIS A 292 -23.96 -1.20 -0.32
C HIS A 292 -25.21 -1.58 -1.15
N VAL A 293 -26.37 -1.67 -0.50
CA VAL A 293 -27.63 -2.00 -1.15
C VAL A 293 -28.14 -0.78 -1.92
N SER A 294 -28.15 -0.88 -3.25
CA SER A 294 -28.60 0.20 -4.12
C SER A 294 -29.07 -0.33 -5.47
N ALA A 295 -30.16 0.26 -5.99
CA ALA A 295 -30.62 0.00 -7.36
C ALA A 295 -29.77 0.72 -8.42
N ALA A 296 -28.97 1.72 -8.02
CA ALA A 296 -28.19 2.54 -8.94
C ALA A 296 -27.22 1.70 -9.79
N PRO A 297 -27.07 2.00 -11.08
CA PRO A 297 -26.21 1.24 -11.99
C PRO A 297 -24.74 1.30 -11.54
N ARG A 298 -23.96 0.24 -11.81
CA ARG A 298 -22.58 0.10 -11.33
C ARG A 298 -21.73 -0.75 -12.26
N ILE A 299 -20.42 -0.55 -12.18
CA ILE A 299 -19.39 -1.41 -12.77
C ILE A 299 -18.83 -2.31 -11.68
N TYR A 300 -18.58 -3.58 -12.00
CA TYR A 300 -17.97 -4.56 -11.10
C TYR A 300 -16.50 -4.80 -11.46
N VAL A 301 -15.70 -5.12 -10.45
CA VAL A 301 -14.32 -5.60 -10.63
C VAL A 301 -13.96 -6.58 -9.52
N ASN A 302 -13.31 -7.68 -9.86
CA ASN A 302 -12.80 -8.61 -8.87
C ASN A 302 -11.64 -7.99 -8.09
N GLY A 303 -11.66 -8.07 -6.76
CA GLY A 303 -10.60 -7.54 -5.91
C GLY A 303 -9.23 -8.18 -6.19
N LYS A 304 -9.21 -9.44 -6.62
CA LYS A 304 -8.00 -10.14 -7.07
C LYS A 304 -8.31 -10.92 -8.34
N THR A 305 -7.57 -10.69 -9.42
CA THR A 305 -7.82 -11.36 -10.70
C THR A 305 -6.61 -11.37 -11.60
N ARG A 306 -6.54 -12.30 -12.55
CA ARG A 306 -5.57 -12.30 -13.66
C ARG A 306 -6.21 -11.96 -15.00
N ARG A 307 -7.49 -11.55 -14.98
CA ARG A 307 -8.22 -11.20 -16.20
C ARG A 307 -7.66 -9.89 -16.77
N PRO A 308 -7.32 -9.85 -18.08
CA PRO A 308 -6.73 -8.66 -18.69
C PRO A 308 -7.73 -7.50 -18.78
N ARG A 309 -9.02 -7.79 -18.95
CA ARG A 309 -10.14 -6.82 -18.87
C ARG A 309 -10.98 -7.11 -17.62
N PRO A 310 -10.60 -6.61 -16.43
CA PRO A 310 -11.21 -7.03 -15.17
C PRO A 310 -12.50 -6.27 -14.80
N PHE A 311 -12.85 -5.17 -15.49
CA PHE A 311 -14.05 -4.38 -15.23
C PHE A 311 -15.21 -4.82 -16.12
N PHE A 312 -16.39 -5.04 -15.54
CA PHE A 312 -17.55 -5.61 -16.24
C PHE A 312 -18.88 -5.09 -15.70
N LEU A 313 -19.96 -5.28 -16.46
CA LEU A 313 -21.32 -4.93 -16.07
C LEU A 313 -22.13 -6.19 -15.74
N HIS A 314 -23.09 -6.06 -14.85
CA HIS A 314 -24.07 -7.10 -14.54
C HIS A 314 -25.33 -6.47 -13.91
N ASP A 315 -26.50 -7.04 -14.16
CA ASP A 315 -27.78 -6.48 -13.70
C ASP A 315 -28.11 -6.80 -12.23
N CYS A 316 -27.62 -7.93 -11.74
CA CYS A 316 -27.77 -8.32 -10.33
C CYS A 316 -27.16 -7.24 -9.41
N PRO A 317 -27.94 -6.65 -8.46
CA PRO A 317 -27.47 -5.55 -7.63
C PRO A 317 -26.60 -6.01 -6.45
N ASN A 318 -26.71 -7.27 -6.03
CA ASN A 318 -25.93 -7.79 -4.91
C ASN A 318 -24.60 -8.38 -5.39
N TYR A 319 -23.57 -8.24 -4.58
CA TYR A 319 -22.21 -8.69 -4.91
C TYR A 319 -21.45 -9.10 -3.64
N ASP A 320 -20.67 -10.17 -3.75
CA ASP A 320 -19.96 -10.76 -2.62
C ASP A 320 -18.60 -10.10 -2.36
N GLY A 321 -17.93 -10.53 -1.28
CA GLY A 321 -16.68 -9.94 -0.79
C GLY A 321 -15.49 -10.10 -1.72
N SER A 322 -15.61 -10.91 -2.79
CA SER A 322 -14.58 -11.03 -3.83
C SER A 322 -14.66 -9.91 -4.88
N VAL A 323 -15.75 -9.14 -4.90
CA VAL A 323 -16.07 -8.12 -5.90
C VAL A 323 -16.17 -6.73 -5.28
N LEU A 324 -15.70 -5.72 -6.00
CA LEU A 324 -15.92 -4.30 -5.75
C LEU A 324 -16.93 -3.75 -6.77
N ALA A 325 -17.72 -2.77 -6.35
CA ALA A 325 -18.66 -2.06 -7.21
C ALA A 325 -18.29 -0.58 -7.30
N LEU A 326 -18.24 -0.04 -8.51
CA LEU A 326 -18.00 1.37 -8.82
C LEU A 326 -19.33 2.00 -9.23
N PHE A 327 -19.85 2.89 -8.38
CA PHE A 327 -21.08 3.63 -8.62
C PHE A 327 -20.75 4.99 -9.24
N PRO A 328 -21.34 5.37 -10.38
CA PRO A 328 -21.07 6.66 -11.00
C PRO A 328 -21.58 7.80 -10.12
N ARG A 329 -20.79 8.86 -9.96
CA ARG A 329 -21.21 10.12 -9.32
C ARG A 329 -21.95 11.06 -10.26
N LEU A 330 -21.71 10.92 -11.57
CA LEU A 330 -22.31 11.76 -12.59
C LEU A 330 -23.53 11.03 -13.19
N PRO A 331 -24.75 11.61 -13.06
CA PRO A 331 -25.92 11.06 -13.72
C PRO A 331 -25.73 10.97 -15.23
N GLY A 332 -26.28 9.92 -15.85
CA GLY A 332 -26.19 9.71 -17.30
C GLY A 332 -24.83 9.20 -17.79
N MET A 333 -23.88 8.88 -16.91
CA MET A 333 -22.62 8.28 -17.35
C MET A 333 -22.85 6.96 -18.11
N ASP A 334 -22.28 6.86 -19.31
CA ASP A 334 -22.23 5.61 -20.07
C ASP A 334 -21.27 4.64 -19.37
N LEU A 335 -21.84 3.67 -18.64
CA LEU A 335 -21.06 2.70 -17.87
C LEU A 335 -20.37 1.66 -18.73
N ALA A 336 -20.89 1.36 -19.93
CA ALA A 336 -20.23 0.42 -20.84
C ALA A 336 -18.94 1.04 -21.36
N LEU A 337 -19.04 2.28 -21.87
CA LEU A 337 -17.88 3.05 -22.28
C LEU A 337 -16.89 3.24 -21.12
N ALA A 338 -17.38 3.56 -19.92
CA ALA A 338 -16.52 3.72 -18.75
C ALA A 338 -15.77 2.44 -18.39
N ALA A 339 -16.44 1.28 -18.42
CA ALA A 339 -15.81 -0.01 -18.18
C ALA A 339 -14.75 -0.33 -19.25
N ASP A 340 -15.02 -0.04 -20.52
CA ASP A 340 -14.05 -0.21 -21.60
C ASP A 340 -12.84 0.70 -21.44
N LEU A 341 -13.04 1.98 -21.07
CA LEU A 341 -11.94 2.89 -20.77
C LEU A 341 -11.10 2.41 -19.58
N LEU A 342 -11.74 1.90 -18.52
CA LEU A 342 -11.04 1.33 -17.35
C LEU A 342 -10.22 0.10 -17.73
N ASN A 343 -10.70 -0.71 -18.66
CA ASN A 343 -10.02 -1.90 -19.15
C ASN A 343 -8.87 -1.56 -20.11
N ASP A 344 -9.08 -0.62 -21.03
CA ASP A 344 -8.24 -0.47 -22.23
C ASP A 344 -7.33 0.75 -22.21
N GLN A 345 -7.64 1.77 -21.42
CA GLN A 345 -6.90 3.04 -21.42
C GLN A 345 -6.05 3.26 -20.16
N VAL A 346 -6.25 2.46 -19.11
CA VAL A 346 -5.54 2.61 -17.84
C VAL A 346 -4.41 1.58 -17.76
N ASP A 347 -3.16 2.06 -17.67
CA ASP A 347 -2.03 1.19 -17.34
C ASP A 347 -2.01 0.91 -15.82
N TRP A 348 -2.76 -0.12 -15.44
CA TRP A 348 -2.83 -0.59 -14.06
C TRP A 348 -1.50 -1.13 -13.53
N ALA A 349 -0.58 -1.56 -14.41
CA ALA A 349 0.75 -2.00 -14.00
C ALA A 349 1.56 -0.80 -13.52
N GLU A 350 1.54 0.29 -14.27
CA GLU A 350 2.21 1.54 -13.92
C GLU A 350 1.66 2.15 -12.63
N LEU A 351 0.34 2.11 -12.43
CA LEU A 351 -0.30 2.54 -11.18
C LEU A 351 -0.02 1.57 -10.01
N GLY A 352 0.67 0.46 -10.25
CA GLY A 352 1.09 -0.53 -9.28
C GLY A 352 -0.06 -1.34 -8.69
N PHE A 353 -1.07 -1.64 -9.52
CA PHE A 353 -2.17 -2.56 -9.19
C PHE A 353 -1.87 -4.00 -9.61
N ILE A 354 -0.79 -4.26 -10.34
CA ILE A 354 -0.40 -5.61 -10.76
C ILE A 354 0.81 -6.07 -9.95
N CYS A 355 0.71 -7.26 -9.35
CA CYS A 355 1.79 -7.98 -8.68
C CYS A 355 1.79 -9.41 -9.21
N ASP A 356 2.93 -9.90 -9.73
CA ASP A 356 3.09 -11.26 -10.28
C ASP A 356 1.99 -11.64 -11.29
N GLY A 357 1.70 -10.71 -12.21
CA GLY A 357 0.67 -10.89 -13.25
C GLY A 357 -0.77 -10.92 -12.72
N ARG A 358 -0.99 -10.57 -11.45
CA ARG A 358 -2.31 -10.53 -10.81
C ARG A 358 -2.66 -9.09 -10.41
N PHE A 359 -3.82 -8.64 -10.84
CA PHE A 359 -4.44 -7.42 -10.37
C PHE A 359 -4.86 -7.54 -8.91
N LEU A 360 -4.59 -6.49 -8.13
CA LEU A 360 -4.90 -6.35 -6.72
C LEU A 360 -5.67 -5.04 -6.50
N PHE A 361 -6.99 -5.11 -6.66
CA PHE A 361 -7.89 -3.99 -6.40
C PHE A 361 -8.41 -4.06 -4.96
N THR A 362 -8.23 -2.96 -4.23
CA THR A 362 -8.90 -2.75 -2.94
C THR A 362 -9.75 -1.50 -3.06
N GLN A 363 -10.82 -1.41 -2.28
CA GLN A 363 -11.67 -0.21 -2.27
C GLN A 363 -10.84 1.05 -2.13
N ARG A 364 -9.92 1.07 -1.16
CA ARG A 364 -9.09 2.24 -0.88
C ARG A 364 -8.17 2.59 -2.04
N THR A 365 -7.34 1.64 -2.49
CA THR A 365 -6.34 1.92 -3.54
C THR A 365 -7.00 2.32 -4.84
N LEU A 366 -8.12 1.68 -5.21
CA LEU A 366 -8.88 2.04 -6.40
C LEU A 366 -9.56 3.40 -6.26
N GLN A 367 -10.19 3.69 -5.12
CA GLN A 367 -10.83 4.99 -4.86
C GLN A 367 -9.83 6.15 -4.97
N SER A 368 -8.57 5.95 -4.54
CA SER A 368 -7.54 6.99 -4.51
C SER A 368 -6.68 7.06 -5.78
N CYS A 369 -6.98 6.31 -6.84
CA CYS A 369 -6.14 6.33 -8.04
C CYS A 369 -6.46 7.51 -8.96
N LEU A 370 -5.47 7.88 -9.79
CA LEU A 370 -5.64 8.82 -10.88
C LEU A 370 -5.83 8.06 -12.19
N LEU A 371 -6.74 8.55 -13.02
CA LEU A 371 -7.07 8.05 -14.33
C LEU A 371 -6.49 8.97 -15.42
N PRO A 372 -6.29 8.45 -16.64
CA PRO A 372 -5.83 9.24 -17.78
C PRO A 372 -6.84 10.31 -18.23
N PRO A 373 -6.38 11.35 -18.95
CA PRO A 373 -7.21 12.44 -19.48
C PRO A 373 -8.43 12.02 -20.32
N VAL A 374 -8.45 10.81 -20.88
CA VAL A 374 -9.62 10.31 -21.64
C VAL A 374 -10.91 10.32 -20.80
N PHE A 375 -10.78 10.19 -19.48
CA PHE A 375 -11.90 10.26 -18.55
C PHE A 375 -12.44 11.68 -18.34
N ASP A 376 -11.69 12.74 -18.69
CA ASP A 376 -12.22 14.12 -18.73
C ASP A 376 -13.39 14.21 -19.73
N LYS A 377 -13.24 13.57 -20.90
CA LYS A 377 -14.27 13.55 -21.94
C LYS A 377 -15.51 12.79 -21.48
N LEU A 378 -15.33 11.64 -20.83
CA LEU A 378 -16.44 10.87 -20.25
C LEU A 378 -17.23 11.73 -19.25
N ALA A 379 -16.52 12.44 -18.36
CA ALA A 379 -17.16 13.32 -17.38
C ALA A 379 -17.92 14.49 -18.03
N GLN A 380 -17.35 15.09 -19.08
CA GLN A 380 -18.00 16.16 -19.84
C GLN A 380 -19.28 15.67 -20.55
N LEU A 381 -19.23 14.50 -21.19
CA LEU A 381 -20.39 13.89 -21.85
C LEU A 381 -21.52 13.61 -20.86
N ALA A 382 -21.21 13.03 -19.70
CA ALA A 382 -22.19 12.75 -18.66
C ALA A 382 -22.87 14.04 -18.15
N ARG A 383 -22.08 15.11 -17.90
CA ARG A 383 -22.60 16.41 -17.49
C ARG A 383 -23.50 17.05 -18.55
N ALA A 384 -23.09 17.00 -19.83
CA ALA A 384 -23.88 17.55 -20.93
C ALA A 384 -25.21 16.81 -21.10
N GLN A 385 -25.23 15.49 -20.92
CA GLN A 385 -26.47 14.72 -20.91
C GLN A 385 -27.35 15.12 -19.74
N ALA A 386 -26.83 15.18 -18.51
CA ALA A 386 -27.60 15.58 -17.33
C ALA A 386 -28.28 16.95 -17.50
N SER A 387 -27.61 17.92 -18.12
CA SER A 387 -28.20 19.25 -18.40
C SER A 387 -29.36 19.22 -19.40
N ARG A 388 -29.40 18.25 -20.33
CA ARG A 388 -30.50 18.09 -21.31
C ARG A 388 -31.78 17.51 -20.69
N TRP A 389 -31.73 16.98 -19.48
CA TRP A 389 -32.90 16.45 -18.75
C TRP A 389 -33.47 17.46 -17.75
N VAL A 390 -32.78 18.59 -17.52
CA VAL A 390 -33.19 19.65 -16.59
C VAL A 390 -33.73 20.88 -17.33
N ALA A 391 -33.41 21.01 -18.63
CA ALA A 391 -34.02 21.97 -19.56
C ALA A 391 -35.17 21.31 -20.32
#